data_AF-A0A958X0F4-F1
#
_entry.id   AF-A0A958X0F4-F1
#
_cell.length_a   1.000
_cell.length_b   1.000
_cell.length_c   1.000
_cell.angle_alpha   90.00
_cell.angle_beta   90.00
_cell.angle_gamma   90.00
#
_symmetry.space_group_name_H-M   'P 1'
#
loop_
_entity.id
_entity.type
_entity.pdbx_description
1 polymer ?
#
loop_
_entity_poly.entity_id
_entity_poly.type
_entity_poly.pdbx_seq_one_letter_code
_entity_poly.pdbx_strand_id
1 'polypeptide(L)'
;MPSKSLLVFSLLSIATIFTFCKKETQSQPEGPFFDFLNDTQIIIDTVAQAADTWEYGFAFTPLKSGKVSQFEIKMPATGDYTVSLWDIAGASPVLLRSKSLTESTAHEKTASDVQEVSLNAGNPYGITVLANTFYRITNPGGKSFDFPRTSGNIRIESFHEMINNTNNSEFPVDTNDMRLAPCVNVIFIAD
;
A
#
# COMPACT_ATOMS: atom_id res chain seq x y z
N MET A 1 70.72 19.43 49.45
CA MET A 1 69.25 19.39 49.68
C MET A 1 68.55 19.76 48.38
N PRO A 2 67.48 19.09 47.97
CA PRO A 2 67.53 17.84 47.21
C PRO A 2 67.12 17.94 45.72
N SER A 3 67.31 16.81 45.05
CA SER A 3 67.09 16.45 43.64
C SER A 3 65.79 16.92 42.97
N LYS A 4 65.84 17.16 41.66
CA LYS A 4 64.67 17.06 40.78
C LYS A 4 64.89 15.99 39.72
N SER A 5 64.17 14.90 39.94
CA SER A 5 64.11 13.64 39.21
C SER A 5 63.25 13.77 37.95
N LEU A 6 63.83 13.30 36.83
CA LEU A 6 63.26 12.37 35.85
C LEU A 6 61.84 12.59 35.29
N LEU A 7 61.81 12.90 33.99
CA LEU A 7 60.65 12.78 33.09
C LEU A 7 60.21 11.31 32.96
N VAL A 8 58.90 11.06 33.11
CA VAL A 8 58.25 9.79 32.71
C VAL A 8 57.09 10.12 31.77
N PHE A 9 57.23 9.76 30.50
CA PHE A 9 56.16 9.75 29.51
C PHE A 9 55.33 8.47 29.70
N SER A 10 54.06 8.60 30.07
CA SER A 10 53.10 7.50 30.09
C SER A 10 52.26 7.52 28.81
N LEU A 11 52.52 6.57 27.90
CA LEU A 11 51.67 6.29 26.75
C LEU A 11 50.51 5.40 27.18
N LEU A 12 49.30 5.96 27.19
CA LEU A 12 48.06 5.24 27.44
C LEU A 12 47.43 4.81 26.11
N SER A 13 47.65 3.56 25.71
CA SER A 13 46.99 2.95 24.55
C SER A 13 45.56 2.53 24.91
N ILE A 14 44.57 3.33 24.46
CA ILE A 14 43.15 2.99 24.55
C ILE A 14 42.82 2.01 23.42
N ALA A 15 42.57 0.75 23.78
CA ALA A 15 42.01 -0.24 22.88
C ALA A 15 40.51 0.02 22.70
N THR A 16 40.11 0.51 21.53
CA THR A 16 38.71 0.63 21.14
C THR A 16 38.17 -0.73 20.70
N ILE A 17 37.32 -1.31 21.53
CA ILE A 17 36.50 -2.47 21.19
C ILE A 17 35.41 -1.98 20.24
N PHE A 18 35.54 -2.26 18.94
CA PHE A 18 34.44 -2.09 17.98
C PHE A 18 33.39 -3.16 18.26
N THR A 19 32.35 -2.81 19.01
CA THR A 19 31.10 -3.57 19.07
C THR A 19 30.40 -3.47 17.71
N PHE A 20 30.57 -4.49 16.89
CA PHE A 20 29.85 -4.67 15.63
C PHE A 20 28.39 -5.03 15.95
N CYS A 21 27.58 -4.02 16.26
CA CYS A 21 26.13 -4.16 16.32
C CYS A 21 25.63 -4.41 14.89
N LYS A 22 25.35 -5.67 14.55
CA LYS A 22 24.55 -5.98 13.36
C LYS A 22 23.17 -5.35 13.57
N LYS A 23 22.92 -4.25 12.86
CA LYS A 23 21.59 -3.65 12.79
C LYS A 23 20.73 -4.61 11.98
N GLU A 24 19.92 -5.42 12.66
CA GLU A 24 18.92 -6.23 11.96
C GLU A 24 17.99 -5.25 11.22
N THR A 25 17.92 -5.42 9.90
CA THR A 25 17.08 -4.56 9.06
C THR A 25 15.67 -5.11 9.17
N GLN A 26 14.88 -4.53 10.08
CA GLN A 26 13.47 -4.88 10.21
C GLN A 26 12.73 -4.47 8.94
N SER A 27 12.08 -5.44 8.29
CA SER A 27 11.25 -5.21 7.10
C SER A 27 10.22 -4.11 7.36
N GLN A 28 10.15 -3.15 6.43
CA GLN A 28 9.26 -1.99 6.56
C GLN A 28 7.88 -2.32 5.97
N PRO A 29 6.78 -1.91 6.61
CA PRO A 29 5.44 -1.99 6.02
C PRO A 29 5.28 -1.02 4.84
N GLU A 30 4.62 -1.47 3.78
CA GLU A 30 4.46 -0.75 2.52
C GLU A 30 2.98 -0.71 2.11
N GLY A 31 2.43 0.50 1.95
CA GLY A 31 1.05 0.73 1.54
C GLY A 31 0.95 1.79 0.45
N PRO A 32 1.23 1.44 -0.81
CA PRO A 32 1.56 2.42 -1.85
C PRO A 32 0.34 3.08 -2.51
N PHE A 33 -0.86 2.51 -2.37
CA PHE A 33 -1.99 2.94 -3.20
C PHE A 33 -2.57 4.31 -2.80
N PHE A 34 -2.39 4.73 -1.55
CA PHE A 34 -2.77 6.10 -1.14
C PHE A 34 -1.81 7.19 -1.61
N ASP A 35 -0.63 6.84 -2.13
CA ASP A 35 0.30 7.83 -2.69
C ASP A 35 -0.34 8.62 -3.84
N PHE A 36 -1.28 8.01 -4.57
CA PHE A 36 -2.05 8.68 -5.62
C PHE A 36 -2.90 9.85 -5.08
N LEU A 37 -3.41 9.77 -3.85
CA LEU A 37 -4.17 10.88 -3.23
C LEU A 37 -3.29 12.03 -2.77
N ASN A 38 -1.98 11.79 -2.62
CA ASN A 38 -1.01 12.77 -2.14
C ASN A 38 -0.26 13.46 -3.29
N ASP A 39 -0.54 13.08 -4.54
CA ASP A 39 0.07 13.74 -5.69
C ASP A 39 -0.42 15.20 -5.78
N THR A 40 0.52 16.13 -5.89
CA THR A 40 0.20 17.56 -5.93
C THR A 40 -0.30 18.02 -7.29
N GLN A 41 -0.17 17.18 -8.32
CA GLN A 41 -0.52 17.51 -9.69
C GLN A 41 -1.91 17.01 -10.10
N ILE A 42 -2.58 16.21 -9.27
CA ILE A 42 -3.91 15.68 -9.59
C ILE A 42 -5.03 16.66 -9.24
N ILE A 43 -6.18 16.46 -9.89
CA ILE A 43 -7.45 17.08 -9.53
C ILE A 43 -8.30 16.02 -8.84
N ILE A 44 -8.84 16.34 -7.67
CA ILE A 44 -9.71 15.45 -6.87
C ILE A 44 -11.15 15.96 -6.96
N ASP A 45 -12.06 15.08 -7.37
CA ASP A 45 -13.50 15.25 -7.24
C ASP A 45 -14.07 14.19 -6.29
N THR A 46 -14.82 14.62 -5.29
CA THR A 46 -15.32 13.76 -4.23
C THR A 46 -16.75 13.36 -4.51
N VAL A 47 -16.98 12.07 -4.74
CA VAL A 47 -18.32 11.50 -4.91
C VAL A 47 -18.73 10.82 -3.61
N ALA A 48 -19.47 11.54 -2.78
CA ALA A 48 -19.93 11.02 -1.49
C ALA A 48 -20.96 9.89 -1.62
N GLN A 49 -21.74 9.88 -2.72
CA GLN A 49 -22.75 8.88 -3.02
C GLN A 49 -23.00 8.83 -4.54
N ALA A 50 -22.71 7.71 -5.17
CA ALA A 50 -23.02 7.40 -6.56
C ALA A 50 -24.36 6.66 -6.66
N ALA A 51 -24.94 6.63 -7.87
CA ALA A 51 -26.17 5.89 -8.15
C ALA A 51 -25.96 4.37 -8.15
N ASP A 52 -24.79 3.94 -8.61
CA ASP A 52 -24.37 2.54 -8.65
C ASP A 52 -23.32 2.25 -7.59
N THR A 53 -23.28 1.00 -7.14
CA THR A 53 -22.14 0.45 -6.42
C THR A 53 -21.09 0.02 -7.44
N TRP A 54 -19.84 0.36 -7.14
CA TRP A 54 -18.68 0.02 -7.95
C TRP A 54 -17.78 -0.94 -7.19
N GLU A 55 -17.13 -1.82 -7.93
CA GLU A 55 -15.93 -2.49 -7.45
C GLU A 55 -14.73 -1.88 -8.15
N TYR A 56 -13.78 -1.39 -7.39
CA TYR A 56 -12.60 -0.75 -7.95
C TYR A 56 -11.36 -0.94 -7.09
N GLY A 57 -10.20 -0.82 -7.72
CA GLY A 57 -8.91 -0.96 -7.04
C GLY A 57 -7.77 -1.19 -8.03
N PHE A 58 -6.73 -1.91 -7.60
CA PHE A 58 -5.48 -2.00 -8.36
C PHE A 58 -5.04 -3.43 -8.59
N ALA A 59 -4.49 -3.69 -9.77
CA ALA A 59 -3.59 -4.81 -10.02
C ALA A 59 -2.16 -4.41 -9.63
N PHE A 60 -1.42 -5.32 -9.01
CA PHE A 60 -0.06 -5.08 -8.58
C PHE A 60 0.77 -6.37 -8.55
N THR A 61 2.08 -6.21 -8.62
CA THR A 61 3.06 -7.31 -8.57
C THR A 61 4.11 -6.99 -7.49
N PRO A 62 4.26 -7.84 -6.46
CA PRO A 62 5.37 -7.75 -5.53
C PRO A 62 6.70 -7.99 -6.26
N LEU A 63 7.68 -7.12 -6.01
CA LEU A 63 9.05 -7.26 -6.51
C LEU A 63 9.91 -8.16 -5.62
N LYS A 64 9.45 -8.40 -4.39
CA LYS A 64 9.96 -9.41 -3.45
C LYS A 64 8.79 -10.22 -2.90
N SER A 65 9.07 -11.45 -2.49
CA SER A 65 8.09 -12.22 -1.73
C SER A 65 7.91 -11.59 -0.36
N GLY A 66 6.75 -11.82 0.24
CA GLY A 66 6.41 -11.26 1.53
C GLY A 66 4.98 -11.59 1.88
N LYS A 67 4.35 -10.73 2.68
CA LYS A 67 3.00 -10.96 3.16
C LYS A 67 2.19 -9.68 3.27
N VAL A 68 0.89 -9.80 3.05
CA VAL A 68 -0.10 -8.78 3.43
C VAL A 68 -0.62 -9.10 4.82
N SER A 69 -0.54 -8.14 5.74
CA SER A 69 -0.99 -8.30 7.14
C SER A 69 -2.15 -7.38 7.53
N GLN A 70 -2.46 -6.36 6.73
CA GLN A 70 -3.52 -5.40 7.00
C GLN A 70 -4.12 -4.86 5.70
N PHE A 71 -5.42 -4.56 5.73
CA PHE A 71 -6.09 -3.76 4.72
C PHE A 71 -6.31 -2.36 5.26
N GLU A 72 -6.28 -1.37 4.37
CA GLU A 72 -6.69 -0.01 4.70
C GLU A 72 -7.72 0.49 3.69
N ILE A 73 -8.58 1.38 4.16
CA ILE A 73 -9.46 2.19 3.34
C ILE A 73 -9.28 3.66 3.71
N LYS A 74 -9.58 4.53 2.76
CA LYS A 74 -9.78 5.96 2.99
C LYS A 74 -10.96 6.37 2.15
N MET A 75 -12.12 6.52 2.79
CA MET A 75 -13.39 6.71 2.09
C MET A 75 -13.91 8.14 2.21
N PRO A 76 -14.61 8.69 1.20
CA PRO A 76 -15.19 10.02 1.29
C PRO A 76 -16.51 10.07 2.07
N ALA A 77 -17.03 8.94 2.50
CA ALA A 77 -18.20 8.84 3.36
C ALA A 77 -17.96 7.79 4.46
N THR A 78 -18.75 7.87 5.52
CA THR A 78 -18.78 6.85 6.57
C THR A 78 -19.58 5.63 6.11
N GLY A 79 -19.19 4.44 6.52
CA GLY A 79 -19.90 3.21 6.17
C GLY A 79 -19.07 1.96 6.35
N ASP A 80 -19.66 0.82 5.98
CA ASP A 80 -18.97 -0.47 5.94
C ASP A 80 -18.58 -0.80 4.50
N TYR A 81 -17.31 -1.10 4.28
CA TYR A 81 -16.74 -1.34 2.97
C TYR A 81 -16.03 -2.68 2.92
N THR A 82 -16.37 -3.49 1.92
CA THR A 82 -15.74 -4.81 1.74
C THR A 82 -14.49 -4.66 0.89
N VAL A 83 -13.36 -5.02 1.46
CA VAL A 83 -12.06 -5.06 0.78
C VAL A 83 -11.69 -6.50 0.45
N SER A 84 -11.24 -6.75 -0.76
CA SER A 84 -10.95 -8.09 -1.28
C SER A 84 -9.59 -8.14 -1.99
N LEU A 85 -8.75 -9.09 -1.56
CA LEU A 85 -7.43 -9.39 -2.13
C LEU A 85 -7.52 -10.65 -3.00
N TRP A 86 -6.90 -10.60 -4.17
CA TRP A 86 -7.04 -11.57 -5.25
C TRP A 86 -5.70 -12.05 -5.76
N ASP A 87 -5.61 -13.33 -6.12
CA ASP A 87 -4.61 -13.84 -7.07
C ASP A 87 -5.20 -13.71 -8.48
N ILE A 88 -4.49 -13.03 -9.36
CA ILE A 88 -4.95 -12.76 -10.74
C ILE A 88 -4.01 -13.38 -11.79
N ALA A 89 -3.16 -14.33 -11.39
CA ALA A 89 -2.23 -15.00 -12.30
C ALA A 89 -2.92 -15.96 -13.28
N GLY A 90 -4.07 -16.51 -12.87
CA GLY A 90 -4.84 -17.48 -13.66
C GLY A 90 -5.78 -16.83 -14.68
N ALA A 91 -6.48 -17.68 -15.44
CA ALA A 91 -7.52 -17.24 -16.38
C ALA A 91 -8.75 -16.64 -15.68
N SER A 92 -8.88 -16.83 -14.36
CA SER A 92 -9.93 -16.24 -13.54
C SER A 92 -9.34 -15.83 -12.19
N PRO A 93 -9.65 -14.62 -11.69
CA PRO A 93 -9.25 -14.18 -10.37
C PRO A 93 -9.72 -15.12 -9.26
N VAL A 94 -8.85 -15.37 -8.28
CA VAL A 94 -9.14 -16.20 -7.10
C VAL A 94 -9.09 -15.33 -5.86
N LEU A 95 -10.19 -15.30 -5.10
CA LEU A 95 -10.25 -14.56 -3.84
C LEU A 95 -9.34 -15.19 -2.79
N LEU A 96 -8.32 -14.45 -2.34
CA LEU A 96 -7.39 -14.89 -1.30
C LEU A 96 -7.86 -14.49 0.09
N ARG A 97 -8.43 -13.29 0.22
CA ARG A 97 -8.90 -12.73 1.49
C ARG A 97 -9.93 -11.66 1.25
N SER A 98 -10.94 -11.58 2.12
CA SER A 98 -11.87 -10.45 2.16
C SER A 98 -12.12 -10.03 3.60
N LYS A 99 -12.38 -8.74 3.82
CA LYS A 99 -12.73 -8.17 5.13
C LYS A 99 -13.60 -6.92 4.97
N SER A 100 -14.63 -6.79 5.80
CA SER A 100 -15.39 -5.54 5.96
C SER A 100 -14.66 -4.60 6.91
N LEU A 101 -14.47 -3.34 6.50
CA LEU A 101 -13.88 -2.27 7.29
C LEU A 101 -14.91 -1.16 7.48
N THR A 102 -15.06 -0.68 8.72
CA THR A 102 -15.99 0.41 9.07
C THR A 102 -15.26 1.76 9.09
N GLU A 103 -15.52 2.62 8.11
CA GLU A 103 -15.09 4.02 8.13
C GLU A 103 -16.03 4.81 9.05
N SER A 104 -15.53 5.15 10.24
CA SER A 104 -16.32 5.93 11.22
C SER A 104 -16.26 7.45 10.98
N THR A 105 -15.23 7.91 10.27
CA THR A 105 -15.02 9.33 9.96
C THR A 105 -14.59 9.45 8.50
N ALA A 106 -15.38 10.16 7.69
CA ALA A 106 -15.05 10.38 6.29
C ALA A 106 -13.70 11.09 6.14
N HIS A 107 -12.98 10.76 5.06
CA HIS A 107 -11.66 11.27 4.68
C HIS A 107 -10.49 10.86 5.58
N GLU A 108 -10.74 10.08 6.62
CA GLU A 108 -9.69 9.51 7.45
C GLU A 108 -9.23 8.16 6.92
N LYS A 109 -8.06 7.72 7.39
CA LYS A 109 -7.54 6.40 7.08
C LYS A 109 -8.05 5.41 8.12
N THR A 110 -8.77 4.40 7.68
CA THR A 110 -9.17 3.25 8.50
C THR A 110 -8.35 2.04 8.13
N ALA A 111 -7.81 1.35 9.12
CA ALA A 111 -6.95 0.18 8.94
C ALA A 111 -7.45 -1.00 9.76
N SER A 112 -7.27 -2.22 9.25
CA SER A 112 -7.69 -3.43 9.96
C SER A 112 -6.84 -4.65 9.63
N ASP A 113 -6.33 -5.31 10.67
CA ASP A 113 -5.47 -6.48 10.52
C ASP A 113 -6.21 -7.65 9.85
N VAL A 114 -5.52 -8.39 9.00
CA VAL A 114 -6.02 -9.62 8.38
C VAL A 114 -5.10 -10.77 8.73
N GLN A 115 -5.62 -12.00 8.69
CA GLN A 115 -4.74 -13.16 8.71
C GLN A 115 -3.79 -13.06 7.53
N GLU A 116 -2.50 -13.21 7.82
CA GLU A 116 -1.43 -12.99 6.86
C GLU A 116 -1.63 -13.81 5.57
N VAL A 117 -1.42 -13.18 4.43
CA VAL A 117 -1.46 -13.81 3.11
C VAL A 117 -0.09 -13.66 2.47
N SER A 118 0.60 -14.78 2.26
CA SER A 118 1.88 -14.80 1.57
C SER A 118 1.70 -14.48 0.09
N LEU A 119 2.50 -13.55 -0.42
CA LEU A 119 2.56 -13.18 -1.81
C LEU A 119 3.94 -13.51 -2.37
N ASN A 120 3.98 -14.08 -3.58
CA ASN A 120 5.22 -14.45 -4.25
C ASN A 120 5.69 -13.31 -5.15
N ALA A 121 7.01 -13.06 -5.16
CA ALA A 121 7.61 -12.13 -6.10
C ALA A 121 7.23 -12.48 -7.55
N GLY A 122 6.88 -11.46 -8.33
CA GLY A 122 6.55 -11.61 -9.75
C GLY A 122 5.16 -12.17 -10.05
N ASN A 123 4.41 -12.64 -9.05
CA ASN A 123 3.03 -13.08 -9.26
C ASN A 123 2.09 -11.85 -9.23
N PRO A 124 1.14 -11.72 -10.17
CA PRO A 124 0.20 -10.61 -10.16
C PRO A 124 -0.94 -10.85 -9.17
N TYR A 125 -1.29 -9.81 -8.43
CA TYR A 125 -2.37 -9.77 -7.45
C TYR A 125 -3.27 -8.57 -7.68
N GLY A 126 -4.46 -8.62 -7.10
CA GLY A 126 -5.44 -7.53 -7.14
C GLY A 126 -5.93 -7.15 -5.75
N ILE A 127 -6.18 -5.88 -5.49
CA ILE A 127 -6.92 -5.42 -4.31
C ILE A 127 -8.09 -4.57 -4.76
N THR A 128 -9.29 -4.82 -4.24
CA THR A 128 -10.50 -4.09 -4.58
C THR A 128 -11.27 -3.67 -3.34
N VAL A 129 -12.10 -2.64 -3.49
CA VAL A 129 -13.14 -2.29 -2.54
C VAL A 129 -14.48 -2.19 -3.27
N LEU A 130 -15.52 -2.70 -2.63
CA LEU A 130 -16.90 -2.53 -3.07
C LEU A 130 -17.50 -1.30 -2.39
N ALA A 131 -17.83 -0.27 -3.17
CA ALA A 131 -18.34 0.99 -2.64
C ALA A 131 -19.14 1.80 -3.68
N ASN A 132 -20.08 2.59 -3.20
CA ASN A 132 -20.82 3.60 -3.99
C ASN A 132 -20.33 5.02 -3.69
N THR A 133 -19.10 5.17 -3.20
CA THR A 133 -18.51 6.45 -2.78
C THR A 133 -17.02 6.39 -3.06
N PHE A 134 -16.44 7.44 -3.64
CA PHE A 134 -15.05 7.40 -4.07
C PHE A 134 -14.46 8.80 -4.30
N TYR A 135 -13.13 8.90 -4.24
CA TYR A 135 -12.42 10.02 -4.83
C TYR A 135 -12.20 9.71 -6.30
N ARG A 136 -12.69 10.57 -7.19
CA ARG A 136 -12.31 10.52 -8.59
C ARG A 136 -11.13 11.45 -8.78
N ILE A 137 -9.95 10.86 -9.00
CA ILE A 137 -8.74 11.63 -9.30
C ILE A 137 -8.43 11.61 -10.80
N THR A 138 -7.95 12.72 -11.32
CA THR A 138 -7.59 12.88 -12.74
C THR A 138 -6.33 13.73 -12.89
N ASN A 139 -5.58 13.53 -13.98
CA ASN A 139 -4.50 14.44 -14.34
C ASN A 139 -5.03 15.69 -15.05
N PRO A 140 -4.37 16.86 -14.90
CA PRO A 140 -4.72 18.08 -15.59
C PRO A 140 -4.73 17.90 -17.10
N GLY A 141 -5.78 18.42 -17.75
CA GLY A 141 -5.98 18.27 -19.19
C GLY A 141 -6.39 16.87 -19.64
N GLY A 142 -6.83 16.00 -18.73
CA GLY A 142 -7.38 14.68 -19.06
C GLY A 142 -6.33 13.68 -19.55
N LYS A 143 -5.07 13.85 -19.13
CA LYS A 143 -3.99 12.91 -19.44
C LYS A 143 -4.20 11.59 -18.69
N SER A 144 -3.76 10.49 -19.30
CA SER A 144 -3.69 9.22 -18.59
C SER A 144 -2.63 9.24 -17.49
N PHE A 145 -2.82 8.42 -16.47
CA PHE A 145 -1.84 8.05 -15.46
C PHE A 145 -0.88 7.03 -16.06
N ASP A 146 0.41 7.20 -15.77
CA ASP A 146 1.44 6.29 -16.25
C ASP A 146 1.48 5.02 -15.38
N PHE A 147 1.26 3.87 -16.02
CA PHE A 147 1.45 2.54 -15.44
C PHE A 147 2.41 1.71 -16.31
N PRO A 148 3.21 0.79 -15.71
CA PRO A 148 3.25 0.49 -14.28
C PRO A 148 4.02 1.54 -13.47
N ARG A 149 3.68 1.67 -12.18
CA ARG A 149 4.37 2.55 -11.21
C ARG A 149 4.93 1.73 -10.05
N THR A 150 6.20 1.91 -9.72
CA THR A 150 6.83 1.24 -8.57
C THR A 150 6.81 2.14 -7.34
N SER A 151 6.39 1.59 -6.21
CA SER A 151 6.55 2.19 -4.88
C SER A 151 7.04 1.10 -3.92
N GLY A 152 8.28 1.25 -3.43
CA GLY A 152 8.95 0.21 -2.65
C GLY A 152 9.12 -1.11 -3.42
N ASN A 153 8.72 -2.22 -2.81
CA ASN A 153 8.69 -3.57 -3.33
C ASN A 153 7.34 -3.91 -4.00
N ILE A 154 6.49 -2.94 -4.33
CA ILE A 154 5.26 -3.14 -5.09
C ILE A 154 5.35 -2.40 -6.43
N ARG A 155 5.12 -3.12 -7.53
CA ARG A 155 4.86 -2.55 -8.85
C ARG A 155 3.35 -2.54 -9.11
N ILE A 156 2.77 -1.37 -9.17
CA ILE A 156 1.35 -1.14 -9.45
C ILE A 156 1.16 -1.22 -10.96
N GLU A 157 0.38 -2.18 -11.44
CA GLU A 157 0.27 -2.52 -12.86
C GLU A 157 -0.83 -1.72 -13.57
N SER A 158 -1.97 -1.53 -12.91
CA SER A 158 -3.13 -0.85 -13.49
C SER A 158 -4.18 -0.60 -12.42
N PHE A 159 -5.06 0.37 -12.69
CA PHE A 159 -6.31 0.56 -11.96
C PHE A 159 -7.45 -0.14 -12.70
N HIS A 160 -8.34 -0.76 -11.94
CA HIS A 160 -9.45 -1.58 -12.40
C HIS A 160 -10.75 -1.09 -11.77
N GLU A 161 -11.83 -1.01 -12.55
CA GLU A 161 -13.15 -0.62 -12.06
C GLU A 161 -14.28 -1.29 -12.85
N MET A 162 -15.39 -1.61 -12.19
CA MET A 162 -16.65 -1.98 -12.83
C MET A 162 -17.85 -1.60 -11.97
N ILE A 163 -19.01 -1.42 -12.59
CA ILE A 163 -20.28 -1.38 -11.85
C ILE A 163 -20.55 -2.78 -11.29
N ASN A 164 -20.80 -2.85 -9.99
CA ASN A 164 -21.11 -4.09 -9.29
C ASN A 164 -22.26 -3.87 -8.27
N ASN A 165 -23.49 -4.00 -8.75
CA ASN A 165 -24.71 -3.88 -7.93
C ASN A 165 -25.13 -5.20 -7.26
N THR A 166 -24.27 -6.24 -7.26
CA THR A 166 -24.63 -7.59 -6.79
C THR A 166 -24.30 -7.85 -5.31
N ASN A 167 -23.59 -6.92 -4.65
CA ASN A 167 -23.05 -7.06 -3.30
C ASN A 167 -22.07 -8.22 -3.08
N ASN A 168 -21.67 -8.92 -4.16
CA ASN A 168 -20.63 -9.94 -4.11
C ASN A 168 -19.36 -9.38 -4.74
N SER A 169 -18.23 -9.51 -4.05
CA SER A 169 -16.97 -9.01 -4.59
C SER A 169 -16.56 -9.77 -5.86
N GLU A 170 -16.10 -9.04 -6.86
CA GLU A 170 -15.54 -9.55 -8.12
C GLU A 170 -14.37 -8.66 -8.55
N PHE A 171 -13.25 -9.24 -8.98
CA PHE A 171 -12.14 -8.45 -9.49
C PHE A 171 -12.48 -7.89 -10.89
N PRO A 172 -12.44 -6.56 -11.10
CA PRO A 172 -12.84 -5.98 -12.38
C PRO A 172 -11.85 -6.30 -13.51
N VAL A 173 -12.38 -6.63 -14.68
CA VAL A 173 -11.57 -6.88 -15.90
C VAL A 173 -11.19 -5.59 -16.62
N ASP A 174 -12.03 -4.56 -16.52
CA ASP A 174 -11.85 -3.29 -17.22
C ASP A 174 -10.82 -2.43 -16.49
N THR A 175 -9.87 -1.89 -17.25
CA THR A 175 -8.87 -0.95 -16.75
C THR A 175 -9.25 0.49 -17.07
N ASN A 176 -8.82 1.42 -16.22
CA ASN A 176 -8.97 2.86 -16.48
C ASN A 176 -7.69 3.60 -16.10
N ASP A 177 -7.07 4.24 -17.08
CA ASP A 177 -5.88 5.06 -16.87
C ASP A 177 -6.18 6.56 -16.90
N MET A 178 -7.40 7.00 -17.22
CA MET A 178 -7.75 8.43 -17.28
C MET A 178 -8.25 8.97 -15.95
N ARG A 179 -8.80 8.11 -15.10
CA ARG A 179 -9.26 8.43 -13.75
C ARG A 179 -9.01 7.26 -12.82
N LEU A 180 -8.71 7.55 -11.56
CA LEU A 180 -8.51 6.53 -10.54
C LEU A 180 -9.43 6.77 -9.34
N ALA A 181 -9.72 5.71 -8.58
CA ALA A 181 -10.37 5.76 -7.27
C ALA A 181 -9.52 5.04 -6.20
N PRO A 182 -8.43 5.67 -5.72
CA PRO A 182 -7.48 5.05 -4.79
C PRO A 182 -7.99 5.03 -3.34
N CYS A 183 -9.13 4.38 -3.09
CA CYS A 183 -9.74 4.33 -1.75
C CYS A 183 -9.41 3.06 -0.95
N VAL A 184 -8.59 2.16 -1.49
CA VAL A 184 -8.21 0.90 -0.85
C VAL A 184 -6.69 0.72 -0.85
N ASN A 185 -6.17 0.09 0.19
CA ASN A 185 -4.76 -0.23 0.33
C ASN A 185 -4.51 -1.63 0.90
N VAL A 186 -3.32 -2.18 0.63
CA VAL A 186 -2.76 -3.30 1.39
C VAL A 186 -1.55 -2.80 2.17
N ILE A 187 -1.29 -3.38 3.34
CA ILE A 187 -0.01 -3.25 4.00
C ILE A 187 0.79 -4.53 3.74
N PHE A 188 1.78 -4.40 2.86
CA PHE A 188 2.71 -5.45 2.47
C PHE A 188 4.01 -5.33 3.27
N ILE A 189 4.57 -6.46 3.68
CA ILE A 189 5.86 -6.55 4.36
C ILE A 189 6.70 -7.54 3.56
N ALA A 190 7.77 -7.03 2.92
CA ALA A 190 8.71 -7.87 2.18
C ALA A 190 9.58 -8.73 3.13
N ASP A 191 9.92 -9.94 2.69
CA ASP A 191 10.85 -10.85 3.37
C ASP A 191 12.33 -10.45 3.21
#